data_AF-A0A183J4U0-F1
#
_entry.id   AF-A0A183J4U0-F1
#
_cell.length_a   1.000
_cell.length_b   1.000
_cell.length_c   1.000
_cell.angle_alpha   90.00
_cell.angle_beta   90.00
_cell.angle_gamma   90.00
#
_symmetry.space_group_name_H-M   'P 1'
#
loop_
_entity.id
_entity.type
_entity.pdbx_description
1 polymer ?
#
loop_
_entity_poly.entity_id
_entity_poly.type
_entity_poly.pdbx_seq_one_letter_code
_entity_poly.pdbx_strand_id
1 'polypeptide(L)'
;LTAIEVCFNSGDDETRLAVTDIFAYIVDYNVSVVREYALSESMNNQKSQFFNLVIDQMFNDPDPELGAAMQLAGALKTLVDPETLIATAQSKYGKSDFLSYFYNRCMDNLCSPLLSATTEDKLVKDCYRTANLLSLVLDLISFGVERHSSYMRNFIIYRDLLKRVLLLLKSRHSFLALCE
;
A
#
# COMPACT_ATOMS: atom_id res chain seq x y z
N LEU A 1 10.54 -13.68 7.58
CA LEU A 1 10.21 -12.32 7.11
C LEU A 1 11.44 -11.41 7.06
N THR A 2 12.39 -11.51 7.99
CA THR A 2 13.69 -10.80 7.86
C THR A 2 14.44 -11.12 6.56
N ALA A 3 14.42 -12.37 6.09
CA ALA A 3 14.98 -12.71 4.78
C ALA A 3 14.27 -11.98 3.61
N ILE A 4 12.95 -11.78 3.71
CA ILE A 4 12.17 -11.01 2.73
C ILE A 4 12.65 -9.55 2.70
N GLU A 5 12.87 -8.94 3.87
CA GLU A 5 13.42 -7.58 3.93
C GLU A 5 14.80 -7.46 3.29
N VAL A 6 15.69 -8.42 3.57
CA VAL A 6 17.03 -8.44 2.97
C VAL A 6 16.92 -8.53 1.45
N CYS A 7 16.08 -9.42 0.93
CA CYS A 7 15.86 -9.56 -0.50
C CYS A 7 15.20 -8.32 -1.12
N PHE A 8 14.20 -7.70 -0.48
CA PHE A 8 13.61 -6.45 -0.95
C PHE A 8 14.60 -5.28 -0.93
N ASN A 9 15.59 -5.28 -0.04
CA ASN A 9 16.67 -4.29 -0.05
C ASN A 9 17.81 -4.65 -1.02
N SER A 10 17.69 -5.75 -1.77
CA SER A 10 18.68 -6.12 -2.79
C SER A 10 18.70 -5.10 -3.93
N GLY A 11 19.90 -4.76 -4.41
CA GLY A 11 20.06 -3.97 -5.63
C GLY A 11 19.71 -4.72 -6.92
N ASP A 12 19.41 -6.02 -6.82
CA ASP A 12 19.08 -6.90 -7.95
C ASP A 12 17.56 -7.05 -8.13
N ASP A 13 17.06 -6.70 -9.31
CA ASP A 13 15.63 -6.70 -9.62
C ASP A 13 15.05 -8.12 -9.63
N GLU A 14 15.78 -9.11 -10.15
CA GLU A 14 15.33 -10.51 -10.19
C GLU A 14 15.09 -11.05 -8.77
N THR A 15 15.99 -10.74 -7.84
CA THR A 15 15.85 -11.09 -6.42
C THR A 15 14.59 -10.46 -5.81
N ARG A 16 14.31 -9.18 -6.10
CA ARG A 16 13.13 -8.47 -5.56
C ARG A 16 11.82 -9.00 -6.16
N LEU A 17 11.82 -9.35 -7.44
CA LEU A 17 10.67 -9.96 -8.11
C LEU A 17 10.41 -11.37 -7.57
N ALA A 18 11.43 -12.22 -7.50
CA ALA A 18 11.29 -13.58 -6.97
C ALA A 18 10.79 -13.60 -5.52
N VAL A 19 11.26 -12.67 -4.68
CA VAL A 19 10.80 -12.60 -3.29
C VAL A 19 9.40 -11.99 -3.15
N THR A 20 8.92 -11.24 -4.15
CA THR A 20 7.53 -10.74 -4.19
C THR A 20 6.54 -11.91 -4.23
N ASP A 21 6.81 -12.92 -5.07
CA ASP A 21 6.00 -14.14 -5.14
C ASP A 21 5.98 -14.90 -3.82
N ILE A 22 7.16 -15.05 -3.20
CA ILE A 22 7.29 -15.72 -1.89
C ILE A 22 6.53 -14.95 -0.82
N PHE A 23 6.62 -13.62 -0.81
CA PHE A 23 5.91 -12.78 0.15
C PHE A 23 4.39 -12.91 -0.02
N ALA A 24 3.88 -12.83 -1.24
CA ALA A 24 2.47 -13.00 -1.54
C ALA A 24 1.96 -14.38 -1.10
N TYR A 25 2.73 -15.44 -1.38
CA TYR A 25 2.43 -16.79 -0.91
C TYR A 25 2.36 -16.87 0.62
N ILE A 26 3.28 -16.23 1.34
CA ILE A 26 3.21 -16.19 2.81
C ILE A 26 1.94 -15.48 3.30
N VAL A 27 1.54 -14.39 2.65
CA VAL A 27 0.32 -13.64 3.01
C VAL A 27 -0.93 -14.50 2.79
N ASP A 28 -1.02 -15.23 1.67
CA ASP A 28 -2.17 -16.07 1.35
C ASP A 28 -2.34 -17.25 2.33
N TYR A 29 -1.23 -17.83 2.79
CA TYR A 29 -1.26 -19.01 3.66
C TYR A 29 -1.22 -18.68 5.15
N ASN A 30 -0.55 -17.59 5.53
CA ASN A 30 -0.33 -17.24 6.93
C ASN A 30 -0.27 -15.72 7.16
N VAL A 31 -1.40 -15.07 6.86
CA VAL A 31 -1.59 -13.64 7.08
C VAL A 31 -1.25 -13.19 8.52
N SER A 32 -1.56 -14.01 9.53
CA SER A 32 -1.33 -13.67 10.94
C SER A 32 0.16 -13.53 11.27
N VAL A 33 1.02 -14.40 10.74
CA VAL A 33 2.49 -14.30 10.94
C VAL A 33 3.05 -13.00 10.38
N VAL A 34 2.54 -12.54 9.24
CA VAL A 34 2.99 -11.28 8.62
C VAL A 34 2.57 -10.08 9.46
N ARG A 35 1.33 -10.08 9.99
CA ARG A 35 0.83 -9.03 10.87
C ARG A 35 1.61 -8.95 12.17
N GLU A 36 1.82 -10.10 12.82
CA GLU A 36 2.56 -10.19 14.09
C GLU A 36 4.00 -9.72 13.91
N TYR A 37 4.64 -10.12 12.82
CA TYR A 37 6.00 -9.68 12.50
C TYR A 37 6.06 -8.15 12.37
N ALA A 38 5.23 -7.56 11.50
CA ALA A 38 5.23 -6.12 11.27
C ALA A 38 4.93 -5.32 12.55
N LEU A 39 3.96 -5.78 13.36
CA LEU A 39 3.65 -5.16 14.64
C LEU A 39 4.79 -5.29 15.65
N SER A 40 5.35 -6.49 15.80
CA SER A 40 6.44 -6.74 16.74
C SER A 40 7.67 -5.90 16.41
N GLU A 41 7.99 -5.75 15.12
CA GLU A 41 9.09 -4.93 14.64
C GLU A 41 8.84 -3.44 14.96
N SER A 42 7.61 -2.95 14.72
CA SER A 42 7.23 -1.55 14.99
C SER A 42 7.30 -1.14 16.47
N MET A 43 7.05 -2.09 17.38
CA MET A 43 7.10 -1.85 18.82
C MET A 43 8.53 -1.84 19.35
N ASN A 44 9.41 -2.67 18.77
CA ASN A 44 10.80 -2.79 19.19
C ASN A 44 11.71 -1.76 18.52
N ASN A 45 11.34 -1.29 17.33
CA ASN A 45 12.12 -0.35 16.55
C ASN A 45 11.18 0.70 15.93
N GLN A 46 11.24 1.93 16.42
CA GLN A 46 10.43 3.02 15.85
C GLN A 46 10.77 3.35 14.39
N LYS A 47 11.93 2.90 13.89
CA LYS A 47 12.33 3.00 12.48
C LYS A 47 11.90 1.79 11.65
N SER A 48 11.24 0.78 12.25
CA SER A 48 10.67 -0.35 11.51
C SER A 48 9.75 0.18 10.42
N GLN A 49 9.96 -0.37 9.23
CA GLN A 49 9.34 0.10 8.00
C GLN A 49 8.93 -1.08 7.12
N PHE A 50 8.72 -2.29 7.65
CA PHE A 50 8.45 -3.48 6.82
C PHE A 50 7.37 -3.26 5.75
N PHE A 51 6.22 -2.71 6.11
CA PHE A 51 5.19 -2.40 5.11
C PHE A 51 5.50 -1.18 4.25
N ASN A 52 6.27 -0.21 4.76
CA ASN A 52 6.76 0.87 3.92
C ASN A 52 7.76 0.35 2.87
N LEU A 53 8.59 -0.65 3.21
CA LEU A 53 9.45 -1.34 2.27
C LEU A 53 8.63 -2.09 1.22
N VAL A 54 7.54 -2.78 1.61
CA VAL A 54 6.61 -3.42 0.66
C VAL A 54 5.98 -2.37 -0.28
N ILE A 55 5.55 -1.23 0.25
CA ILE A 55 5.01 -0.12 -0.54
C ILE A 55 6.09 0.45 -1.49
N ASP A 56 7.33 0.58 -1.03
CA ASP A 56 8.43 1.06 -1.86
C ASP A 56 8.72 0.08 -3.01
N GLN A 57 8.60 -1.23 -2.78
CA GLN A 57 8.69 -2.21 -3.87
C GLN A 57 7.59 -2.03 -4.92
N MET A 58 6.35 -1.75 -4.51
CA MET A 58 5.28 -1.42 -5.46
C MET A 58 5.64 -0.22 -6.35
N PHE A 59 6.27 0.80 -5.77
CA PHE A 59 6.59 2.02 -6.50
C PHE A 59 7.76 1.83 -7.47
N ASN A 60 8.66 0.91 -7.15
CA ASN A 60 9.88 0.61 -7.89
C ASN A 60 9.80 -0.66 -8.74
N ASP A 61 8.58 -1.16 -9.03
CA ASP A 61 8.38 -2.25 -9.96
C ASP A 61 8.96 -1.89 -11.35
N PRO A 62 9.95 -2.64 -11.87
CA PRO A 62 10.54 -2.36 -13.17
C PRO A 62 9.58 -2.61 -14.33
N ASP A 63 8.53 -3.40 -14.13
CA ASP A 63 7.53 -3.71 -15.15
C ASP A 63 6.61 -2.50 -15.43
N PRO A 64 6.50 -2.01 -16.68
CA PRO A 64 5.53 -0.98 -17.05
C PRO A 64 4.06 -1.36 -16.78
N GLU A 65 3.75 -2.65 -16.75
CA GLU A 65 2.42 -3.20 -16.43
C GLU A 65 2.20 -3.38 -14.92
N LEU A 66 3.24 -3.17 -14.11
CA LEU A 66 3.18 -3.19 -12.64
C LEU A 66 2.73 -4.54 -12.05
N GLY A 67 3.10 -5.66 -12.67
CA GLY A 67 2.66 -6.99 -12.24
C GLY A 67 3.02 -7.33 -10.78
N ALA A 68 4.26 -7.05 -10.37
CA ALA A 68 4.69 -7.28 -8.99
C ALA A 68 4.02 -6.28 -8.03
N ALA A 69 3.85 -5.02 -8.44
CA ALA A 69 3.14 -4.03 -7.64
C ALA A 69 1.66 -4.38 -7.44
N MET A 70 0.99 -4.95 -8.45
CA MET A 70 -0.39 -5.45 -8.35
C MET A 70 -0.49 -6.58 -7.30
N GLN A 71 0.47 -7.51 -7.32
CA GLN A 71 0.53 -8.61 -6.37
C GLN A 71 0.78 -8.12 -4.94
N LEU A 72 1.72 -7.19 -4.75
CA LEU A 72 1.97 -6.54 -3.46
C LEU A 72 0.76 -5.72 -2.97
N ALA A 73 0.07 -5.01 -3.87
CA ALA A 73 -1.17 -4.31 -3.53
C ALA A 73 -2.24 -5.29 -3.05
N GLY A 74 -2.42 -6.42 -3.73
CA GLY A 74 -3.30 -7.51 -3.33
C GLY A 74 -2.94 -8.05 -1.94
N ALA A 75 -1.66 -8.31 -1.70
CA ALA A 75 -1.16 -8.76 -0.41
C ALA A 75 -1.46 -7.74 0.71
N LEU A 76 -1.25 -6.44 0.46
CA LEU A 76 -1.59 -5.38 1.41
C LEU A 76 -3.10 -5.34 1.70
N LYS A 77 -3.97 -5.47 0.69
CA LYS A 77 -5.42 -5.58 0.89
C LYS A 77 -5.78 -6.78 1.77
N THR A 78 -5.26 -7.96 1.44
CA THR A 78 -5.45 -9.18 2.24
C THR A 78 -4.99 -8.97 3.69
N LEU A 79 -3.89 -8.27 3.91
CA LEU A 79 -3.37 -7.97 5.24
C LEU A 79 -4.26 -7.02 6.05
N VAL A 80 -4.93 -6.06 5.41
CA VAL A 80 -5.82 -5.13 6.11
C VAL A 80 -7.29 -5.55 6.09
N ASP A 81 -7.69 -6.56 5.32
CA ASP A 81 -9.10 -6.93 5.18
C ASP A 81 -9.75 -7.32 6.53
N PRO A 82 -10.90 -6.71 6.91
CA PRO A 82 -11.68 -7.13 8.06
C PRO A 82 -11.96 -8.63 8.15
N GLU A 83 -12.16 -9.31 7.03
CA GLU A 83 -12.50 -10.75 6.98
C GLU A 83 -11.31 -11.61 7.36
N THR A 84 -10.12 -11.29 6.83
CA THR A 84 -8.90 -12.01 7.19
C THR A 84 -8.38 -11.58 8.55
N LEU A 85 -8.77 -10.40 9.06
CA LEU A 85 -8.44 -9.93 10.41
C LEU A 85 -9.11 -10.74 11.52
N ILE A 86 -10.16 -11.51 11.22
CA ILE A 86 -10.79 -12.43 12.17
C ILE A 86 -9.78 -13.49 12.65
N ALA A 87 -8.86 -13.93 11.79
CA ALA A 87 -7.77 -14.84 12.14
C ALA A 87 -6.76 -14.24 13.15
N THR A 88 -6.83 -12.92 13.37
CA THR A 88 -5.98 -12.19 14.32
C THR A 88 -6.59 -12.15 15.72
N ALA A 89 -7.82 -12.64 15.92
CA ALA A 89 -8.48 -12.70 17.22
C ALA A 89 -7.72 -13.58 18.24
N GLN A 90 -6.87 -14.49 17.76
CA GLN A 90 -6.01 -15.35 18.57
C GLN A 90 -4.56 -14.82 18.70
N SER A 91 -4.25 -13.69 18.05
CA SER A 91 -2.90 -13.12 18.05
C SER A 91 -2.62 -12.37 19.35
N LYS A 92 -1.34 -12.20 19.68
CA LYS A 92 -0.90 -11.37 20.82
C LYS A 92 -1.40 -9.91 20.72
N TYR A 93 -1.66 -9.43 19.51
CA TYR A 93 -2.08 -8.06 19.22
C TYR A 93 -3.52 -8.00 18.71
N GLY A 94 -4.25 -6.95 19.05
CA GLY A 94 -5.63 -6.79 18.61
C GLY A 94 -5.74 -6.33 17.15
N LYS A 95 -6.91 -6.55 16.56
CA LYS A 95 -7.28 -5.97 15.25
C LYS A 95 -7.04 -4.45 15.19
N SER A 96 -7.40 -3.74 16.26
CA SER A 96 -7.24 -2.29 16.37
C SER A 96 -5.78 -1.86 16.35
N ASP A 97 -4.89 -2.64 16.97
CA ASP A 97 -3.46 -2.32 17.05
C ASP A 97 -2.84 -2.41 15.66
N PHE A 98 -3.17 -3.47 14.92
CA PHE A 98 -2.72 -3.66 13.54
C PHE A 98 -3.18 -2.52 12.61
N LEU A 99 -4.48 -2.23 12.61
CA LEU A 99 -5.02 -1.17 11.76
C LEU A 99 -4.46 0.20 12.15
N SER A 100 -4.30 0.47 13.44
CA SER A 100 -3.67 1.71 13.92
C SER A 100 -2.22 1.81 13.44
N TYR A 101 -1.45 0.73 13.48
CA TYR A 101 -0.10 0.70 12.93
C TYR A 101 -0.11 1.00 11.43
N PHE A 102 -0.89 0.27 10.63
CA PHE A 102 -0.94 0.44 9.19
C PHE A 102 -1.35 1.87 8.79
N TYR A 103 -2.49 2.34 9.31
CA TYR A 103 -3.03 3.64 8.93
C TYR A 103 -2.18 4.82 9.43
N ASN A 104 -1.54 4.71 10.59
CA ASN A 104 -0.72 5.81 11.12
C ASN A 104 0.73 5.81 10.59
N ARG A 105 1.26 4.67 10.13
CA ARG A 105 2.68 4.53 9.75
C ARG A 105 2.92 4.35 8.26
N CYS A 106 1.94 3.84 7.52
CA CYS A 106 2.12 3.46 6.12
C CYS A 106 1.38 4.37 5.13
N MET A 107 0.27 4.97 5.54
CA MET A 107 -0.58 5.74 4.61
C MET A 107 0.08 6.95 3.99
N ASP A 108 0.95 7.65 4.73
CA ASP A 108 1.69 8.79 4.19
C ASP A 108 2.61 8.35 3.04
N ASN A 109 3.28 7.19 3.17
CA ASN A 109 4.10 6.64 2.10
C ASN A 109 3.23 6.15 0.93
N LEU A 110 2.17 5.42 1.24
CA LEU A 110 1.23 4.87 0.24
C LEU A 110 0.64 5.97 -0.65
N CYS A 111 0.33 7.14 -0.08
CA CYS A 111 -0.24 8.26 -0.83
C CYS A 111 0.81 9.12 -1.53
N SER A 112 2.10 8.92 -1.28
CA SER A 112 3.17 9.76 -1.82
C SER A 112 3.15 9.88 -3.36
N PRO A 113 2.79 8.86 -4.16
CA PRO A 113 2.69 9.02 -5.61
C PRO A 113 1.56 9.98 -6.01
N LEU A 114 0.40 9.90 -5.33
CA LEU A 114 -0.73 10.82 -5.53
C LEU A 114 -0.34 12.25 -5.17
N LEU A 115 0.34 12.42 -4.02
CA LEU A 115 0.81 13.73 -3.58
C LEU A 115 1.87 14.32 -4.53
N SER A 116 2.70 13.48 -5.14
CA SER A 116 3.77 13.89 -6.06
C SER A 116 3.30 14.12 -7.49
N ALA A 117 2.23 13.44 -7.90
CA ALA A 117 1.62 13.64 -9.22
C ALA A 117 0.74 14.88 -9.28
N THR A 118 0.31 15.43 -8.13
CA THR A 118 -0.61 16.57 -8.03
C THR A 118 -0.01 17.74 -7.26
N THR A 119 -0.18 18.96 -7.76
CA THR A 119 -0.04 20.18 -6.94
C THR A 119 -1.40 20.57 -6.36
N GLU A 120 -1.51 21.76 -5.77
CA GLU A 120 -2.80 22.27 -5.31
C GLU A 120 -3.84 22.31 -6.46
N ASP A 121 -3.44 22.59 -7.70
CA ASP A 121 -4.40 22.92 -8.77
C ASP A 121 -4.20 22.15 -10.08
N LYS A 122 -3.12 21.36 -10.20
CA LYS A 122 -2.70 20.73 -11.46
C LYS A 122 -2.21 19.31 -11.28
N LEU A 123 -2.44 18.51 -12.33
CA LEU A 123 -1.77 17.24 -12.56
C LEU A 123 -0.40 17.52 -13.19
N VAL A 124 0.67 17.09 -12.54
CA VAL A 124 2.07 17.39 -12.89
C VAL A 124 2.76 16.22 -13.59
N LYS A 125 2.39 14.99 -13.26
CA LYS A 125 2.95 13.77 -13.87
C LYS A 125 1.81 12.87 -14.35
N ASP A 126 1.72 12.70 -15.67
CA ASP A 126 0.63 11.96 -16.33
C ASP A 126 1.15 11.00 -17.43
N CYS A 127 2.26 10.31 -17.15
CA CYS A 127 2.73 9.22 -18.01
C CYS A 127 1.98 7.92 -17.69
N TYR A 128 1.94 6.98 -18.64
CA TYR A 128 1.18 5.74 -18.53
C TYR A 128 1.51 4.95 -17.24
N ARG A 129 2.81 4.76 -16.96
CA ARG A 129 3.26 4.09 -15.73
C ARG A 129 2.79 4.79 -14.45
N THR A 130 2.91 6.12 -14.39
CA THR A 130 2.41 6.89 -13.23
C THR A 130 0.90 6.75 -13.12
N ALA A 131 0.16 6.73 -14.23
CA ALA A 131 -1.28 6.56 -14.20
C ALA A 131 -1.69 5.18 -13.66
N ASN A 132 -1.03 4.11 -14.11
CA ASN A 132 -1.27 2.76 -13.55
C ASN A 132 -0.94 2.68 -12.06
N LEU A 133 0.18 3.27 -11.63
CA LEU A 133 0.54 3.29 -10.22
C LEU A 133 -0.47 4.08 -9.38
N LEU A 134 -0.93 5.23 -9.88
CA LEU A 134 -1.98 6.02 -9.22
C LEU A 134 -3.28 5.22 -9.14
N SER A 135 -3.64 4.45 -10.17
CA SER A 135 -4.83 3.58 -10.14
C SER A 135 -4.74 2.57 -9.00
N LEU A 136 -3.58 1.91 -8.85
CA LEU A 136 -3.33 0.97 -7.74
C LEU A 136 -3.39 1.63 -6.37
N VAL A 137 -2.80 2.83 -6.22
CA VAL A 137 -2.85 3.59 -4.97
C VAL A 137 -4.29 4.01 -4.64
N LEU A 138 -5.06 4.49 -5.63
CA LEU A 138 -6.46 4.85 -5.46
C LEU A 138 -7.32 3.65 -5.06
N ASP A 139 -7.06 2.49 -5.63
CA ASP A 139 -7.77 1.25 -5.32
C ASP A 139 -7.52 0.81 -3.86
N LEU A 140 -6.28 0.92 -3.38
CA LEU A 140 -5.95 0.70 -1.96
C LEU A 140 -6.58 1.74 -1.03
N ILE A 141 -6.57 3.02 -1.41
CA ILE A 141 -7.22 4.10 -0.65
C ILE A 141 -8.72 3.84 -0.57
N SER A 142 -9.36 3.52 -1.70
CA SER A 142 -10.79 3.25 -1.80
C SER A 142 -11.19 2.07 -0.92
N PHE A 143 -10.43 0.96 -0.98
CA PHE A 143 -10.62 -0.17 -0.07
C PHE A 143 -10.55 0.25 1.40
N GLY A 144 -9.58 1.10 1.77
CA GLY A 144 -9.48 1.63 3.12
C GLY A 144 -10.68 2.49 3.52
N VAL A 145 -11.19 3.33 2.62
CA VAL A 145 -12.38 4.16 2.88
C VAL A 145 -13.62 3.30 3.10
N GLU A 146 -13.80 2.28 2.28
CA GLU A 146 -14.95 1.37 2.32
C GLU A 146 -14.93 0.49 3.58
N ARG A 147 -13.77 -0.09 3.91
CA ARG A 147 -13.67 -1.11 4.96
C ARG A 147 -13.26 -0.54 6.33
N HIS A 148 -12.61 0.63 6.36
CA HIS A 148 -12.01 1.23 7.56
C HIS A 148 -12.26 2.73 7.67
N SER A 149 -13.49 3.16 7.37
CA SER A 149 -13.89 4.58 7.33
C SER A 149 -13.49 5.41 8.56
N SER A 150 -13.47 4.81 9.76
CA SER A 150 -13.04 5.48 10.99
C SER A 150 -11.55 5.88 11.00
N TYR A 151 -10.68 5.09 10.38
CA TYR A 151 -9.25 5.39 10.25
C TYR A 151 -9.01 6.38 9.09
N MET A 152 -9.74 6.24 7.99
CA MET A 152 -9.52 7.03 6.79
C MET A 152 -10.10 8.45 6.84
N ARG A 153 -11.17 8.69 7.62
CA ARG A 153 -11.87 9.98 7.65
C ARG A 153 -10.92 11.15 7.93
N ASN A 154 -10.14 11.06 9.01
CA ASN A 154 -9.22 12.13 9.38
C ASN A 154 -8.10 12.28 8.36
N PHE A 155 -7.57 11.16 7.86
CA PHE A 155 -6.50 11.18 6.88
C PHE A 155 -6.89 11.90 5.58
N ILE A 156 -8.09 11.60 5.05
CA ILE A 156 -8.63 12.26 3.86
C ILE A 156 -8.73 13.77 4.06
N ILE A 157 -9.27 14.20 5.20
CA ILE A 157 -9.49 15.62 5.51
C ILE A 157 -8.15 16.35 5.66
N TYR A 158 -7.24 15.83 6.50
CA TYR A 158 -5.98 16.50 6.81
C TYR A 158 -4.99 16.55 5.65
N ARG A 159 -5.12 15.67 4.66
CA ARG A 159 -4.24 15.60 3.48
C ARG A 159 -4.87 16.20 2.22
N ASP A 160 -6.09 16.73 2.32
CA ASP A 160 -6.89 17.24 1.20
C ASP A 160 -6.94 16.24 0.03
N LEU A 161 -7.10 14.94 0.35
CA LEU A 161 -7.00 13.88 -0.65
C LEU A 161 -8.08 14.01 -1.72
N LEU A 162 -9.29 14.43 -1.35
CA LEU A 162 -10.38 14.58 -2.31
C LEU A 162 -10.02 15.56 -3.42
N LYS A 163 -9.41 16.71 -3.09
CA LYS A 163 -8.97 17.69 -4.10
C LYS A 163 -7.96 17.05 -5.05
N ARG A 164 -7.02 16.26 -4.52
CA ARG A 164 -5.98 15.57 -5.31
C ARG A 164 -6.56 14.49 -6.21
N VAL A 165 -7.50 13.68 -5.72
CA VAL A 165 -8.19 12.67 -6.52
C VAL A 165 -8.99 13.32 -7.65
N LEU A 166 -9.69 14.44 -7.38
CA LEU A 166 -10.43 15.18 -8.41
C LEU A 166 -9.53 15.73 -9.52
N LEU A 167 -8.27 16.07 -9.23
CA LEU A 167 -7.32 16.49 -10.26
C LEU A 167 -6.97 15.36 -11.24
N LEU A 168 -7.08 14.10 -10.83
CA LEU A 168 -6.85 12.95 -11.70
C LEU A 168 -7.92 12.80 -12.78
N LEU A 169 -9.10 13.43 -12.61
CA LEU A 169 -10.13 13.53 -13.65
C LEU A 169 -9.67 14.30 -14.89
N LYS A 170 -8.56 15.03 -14.79
CA LYS A 170 -7.92 15.73 -15.92
C LYS A 170 -6.84 14.88 -16.60
N SER A 171 -6.63 13.63 -16.16
CA SER A 171 -5.68 12.72 -16.79
C SER A 171 -6.09 12.43 -18.23
N ARG A 172 -5.11 12.28 -19.11
CA ARG A 172 -5.35 11.79 -20.48
C ARG A 172 -5.67 10.29 -20.54
N HIS A 173 -5.48 9.57 -19.44
CA HIS A 173 -5.75 8.14 -19.35
C HIS A 173 -7.16 7.93 -18.80
N SER A 174 -8.06 7.43 -19.64
CA SER A 174 -9.50 7.31 -19.33
C SER A 174 -9.79 6.46 -18.09
N PHE A 175 -8.95 5.48 -17.77
CA PHE A 175 -9.15 4.66 -16.57
C PHE A 175 -8.93 5.41 -15.24
N LEU A 176 -8.22 6.56 -15.26
CA LEU A 176 -8.11 7.44 -14.09
C LEU A 176 -9.14 8.58 -14.10
N ALA A 177 -9.42 9.09 -15.29
CA ALA A 177 -10.45 10.09 -15.46
C ALA A 177 -11.82 9.41 -15.50
N LEU A 178 -12.45 9.21 -14.33
CA LEU A 178 -13.83 8.70 -14.22
C LEU A 178 -14.76 9.42 -15.22
N CYS A 179 -14.88 8.85 -16.42
CA CYS A 179 -15.75 9.25 -17.53
C CYS A 179 -15.67 8.15 -18.61
N GLU A 180 -16.71 7.32 -18.68
CA GLU A 180 -17.54 7.32 -19.90
C GLU A 180 -18.86 8.04 -19.56
#